data_AF-W7CWD4-F1
#
_entry.id   AF-W7CWD4-F1
#
_cell.length_a   1.000
_cell.length_b   1.000
_cell.length_c   1.000
_cell.angle_alpha   90.00
_cell.angle_beta   90.00
_cell.angle_gamma   90.00
#
_symmetry.space_group_name_H-M   'P 1'
#
loop_
_entity.id
_entity.type
_entity.pdbx_description
1 polymer ?
#
loop_
_entity_poly.entity_id
_entity_poly.type
_entity_poly.pdbx_seq_one_letter_code
_entity_poly.pdbx_strand_id
1 'polypeptide(L)' 'MVRKKWKRNELLEILDNEFLSTQEVLDTLQITKQALYSLVLRNKIEQVRKGSVKLYFRSDIEKKTY' A
#
# COMPACT_ATOMS: atom_id res chain seq x y z
N MET A 1 22.50 -19.62 5.17
CA MET A 1 21.73 -18.38 4.89
C MET A 1 21.92 -17.42 6.06
N VAL A 2 22.68 -16.33 5.88
CA VAL A 2 22.86 -15.31 6.93
C VAL A 2 21.61 -14.43 6.94
N ARG A 3 20.86 -14.41 8.05
CA ARG A 3 19.74 -13.48 8.21
C ARG A 3 20.30 -12.07 8.38
N LYS A 4 20.20 -11.22 7.35
CA LYS A 4 20.49 -9.78 7.47
C LYS A 4 19.54 -9.21 8.53
N LYS A 5 20.09 -8.66 9.62
CA LYS A 5 19.32 -7.97 10.65
C LYS A 5 19.18 -6.50 10.24
N TRP A 6 17.96 -6.11 9.88
CA TRP A 6 17.65 -4.74 9.48
C TRP A 6 17.58 -3.85 10.72
N LYS A 7 18.14 -2.64 10.62
CA LYS A 7 17.92 -1.58 11.62
C LYS A 7 16.50 -1.06 11.50
N ARG A 8 15.98 -0.50 12.59
CA ARG A 8 14.61 0.03 12.65
C ARG A 8 14.32 1.06 11.55
N ASN A 9 15.26 1.98 11.30
CA ASN A 9 15.07 3.02 10.29
C ASN A 9 15.02 2.45 8.87
N GLU A 10 15.85 1.46 8.55
CA GLU A 10 15.81 0.80 7.23
C GLU A 10 14.45 0.11 7.01
N LEU A 11 13.86 -0.48 8.06
CA LEU A 11 12.52 -1.07 7.97
C LEU A 11 11.42 -0.03 7.74
N LEU A 12 11.56 1.16 8.32
CA LEU A 12 10.63 2.27 8.10
C LEU A 12 10.77 2.81 6.67
N GLU A 13 12.00 2.97 6.17
CA GLU A 13 12.24 3.39 4.79
C GLU A 13 11.65 2.40 3.77
N ILE A 14 11.82 1.09 3.99
CA ILE A 14 11.14 0.09 3.15
C ILE A 14 9.63 0.24 3.22
N LEU A 15 9.08 0.43 4.42
CA LEU A 15 7.64 0.57 4.59
C LEU A 15 7.11 1.76 3.78
N ASP A 16 7.75 2.91 3.89
CA ASP A 16 7.34 4.16 3.22
C ASP A 16 7.54 4.09 1.69
N ASN A 17 8.57 3.36 1.22
CA ASN A 17 8.85 3.20 -0.20
C ASN A 17 7.93 2.16 -0.86
N GLU A 18 7.66 1.04 -0.19
CA GLU A 18 6.93 -0.08 -0.80
C GLU A 18 5.42 -0.02 -0.60
N PHE A 19 4.95 0.66 0.46
CA PHE A 19 3.55 0.65 0.85
C PHE A 19 2.95 2.05 0.94
N LEU A 20 1.66 2.12 0.64
CA LEU A 20 0.80 3.28 0.83
C LEU A 20 -0.28 2.95 1.87
N SER A 21 -0.59 3.92 2.71
CA SER A 21 -1.77 3.93 3.57
C SER A 21 -3.04 4.15 2.76
N THR A 22 -4.21 3.97 3.39
CA THR A 22 -5.49 4.25 2.73
C THR A 22 -5.57 5.69 2.23
N GLN A 23 -5.13 6.67 3.03
CA GLN A 23 -5.23 8.08 2.66
C GLN A 23 -4.36 8.40 1.43
N GLU A 24 -3.11 7.93 1.44
CA GLU A 24 -2.19 8.14 0.31
C GLU A 24 -2.70 7.53 -0.99
N VAL A 25 -3.40 6.38 -0.94
CA VAL A 25 -4.03 5.81 -2.15
C VAL A 25 -5.17 6.68 -2.66
N LEU A 26 -6.00 7.22 -1.76
CA LEU A 26 -7.09 8.12 -2.15
C LEU A 26 -6.54 9.39 -2.80
N ASP A 27 -5.47 9.95 -2.25
CA ASP A 27 -4.82 11.15 -2.76
C ASP A 27 -4.13 10.87 -4.11
N THR A 28 -3.44 9.73 -4.22
CA THR A 28 -2.71 9.34 -5.45
C THR A 28 -3.65 9.07 -6.62
N LEU A 29 -4.77 8.38 -6.38
CA LEU A 29 -5.73 8.05 -7.43
C LEU A 29 -6.83 9.11 -7.60
N GLN A 30 -6.89 10.11 -6.72
CA GLN A 30 -7.95 11.12 -6.65
C GLN A 30 -9.36 10.50 -6.60
N ILE A 31 -9.52 9.45 -5.80
CA ILE A 31 -10.79 8.72 -5.68
C ILE A 31 -11.37 8.80 -4.28
N THR A 32 -12.66 8.52 -4.17
CA THR A 32 -13.35 8.39 -2.88
C THR A 32 -13.03 7.06 -2.21
N LYS A 33 -13.23 7.02 -0.90
CA LYS A 33 -13.07 5.79 -0.11
C LYS A 33 -13.98 4.66 -0.60
N GLN A 34 -15.20 5.00 -1.01
CA GLN A 34 -16.18 4.06 -1.57
C GLN A 34 -15.67 3.46 -2.90
N ALA A 35 -15.08 4.29 -3.77
CA ALA A 35 -14.48 3.82 -5.01
C ALA A 35 -13.29 2.88 -4.74
N LEU A 36 -12.40 3.23 -3.80
CA LEU A 36 -11.31 2.34 -3.38
C LEU A 36 -11.84 1.00 -2.85
N TYR A 37 -12.88 1.01 -2.02
CA TYR A 37 -13.50 -0.23 -1.55
C TYR A 37 -14.07 -1.08 -2.69
N SER A 38 -14.73 -0.48 -3.67
CA SER A 38 -15.22 -1.17 -4.86
C SER A 38 -14.08 -1.82 -5.65
N LEU A 39 -12.93 -1.13 -5.80
CA LEU A 39 -11.76 -1.67 -6.48
C LEU A 39 -11.13 -2.85 -5.73
N VAL A 40 -11.06 -2.77 -4.39
CA VAL A 40 -10.59 -3.87 -3.55
C VAL A 40 -11.54 -5.07 -3.63
N LEU A 41 -12.85 -4.86 -3.52
CA LEU A 41 -13.85 -5.93 -3.62
C LEU A 41 -13.82 -6.66 -4.96
N ARG A 42 -13.49 -5.96 -6.04
CA ARG A 42 -13.35 -6.52 -7.39
C ARG A 42 -11.97 -7.10 -7.68
N ASN A 43 -11.10 -7.21 -6.67
CA ASN A 43 -9.70 -7.66 -6.79
C ASN A 43 -8.88 -6.86 -7.82
N LYS A 44 -9.21 -5.58 -8.03
CA LYS A 44 -8.44 -4.68 -8.91
C LYS A 44 -7.28 -4.02 -8.16
N ILE A 45 -7.42 -3.83 -6.86
CA ILE A 45 -6.37 -3.35 -5.97
C ILE A 45 -6.22 -4.36 -4.83
N GLU A 46 -5.00 -4.87 -4.64
CA GLU A 46 -4.69 -5.72 -3.51
C GLU A 46 -4.56 -4.90 -2.23
N GLN A 47 -5.21 -5.35 -1.16
CA GLN A 47 -5.12 -4.74 0.16
C GLN A 47 -4.41 -5.69 1.12
N VAL A 48 -3.26 -5.27 1.63
CA VAL A 48 -2.54 -5.98 2.68
C VAL A 48 -3.13 -5.58 4.03
N ARG A 49 -3.61 -6.57 4.79
CA ARG A 49 -4.11 -6.38 6.15
C ARG A 49 -3.11 -6.90 7.17
N LYS A 50 -2.65 -6.02 8.05
CA LYS A 50 -1.80 -6.39 9.19
C LYS A 50 -2.46 -5.90 10.48
N GLY A 51 -3.23 -6.78 11.11
CA GLY A 51 -4.12 -6.39 12.21
C GLY A 51 -5.19 -5.41 11.74
N SER A 52 -5.27 -4.24 12.38
CA SER A 52 -6.19 -3.16 12.01
C SER A 52 -5.69 -2.27 10.88
N VAL A 53 -4.42 -2.38 10.48
CA VAL A 53 -3.80 -1.52 9.47
C VAL A 53 -4.03 -2.07 8.07
N LYS A 54 -4.43 -1.17 7.15
CA LYS A 54 -4.61 -1.42 5.73
C LYS A 54 -3.48 -0.75 4.96
N LEU A 55 -2.70 -1.55 4.25
CA LEU A 55 -1.62 -1.11 3.38
C LEU A 55 -1.87 -1.56 1.95
N TYR A 56 -1.26 -0.87 1.01
CA TYR A 56 -1.37 -1.12 -0.42
C TYR A 56 0.02 -1.05 -1.04
N PHE A 57 0.36 -1.95 -1.95
CA PHE A 57 1.65 -1.86 -2.64
C PHE A 57 1.68 -0.62 -3.52
N ARG A 58 2.68 0.24 -3.32
CA ARG A 58 2.86 1.47 -4.10
C ARG A 58 2.90 1.18 -5.60
N SER A 59 3.69 0.18 -5.98
CA SER A 59 3.88 -0.24 -7.38
C SER A 59 2.57 -0.65 -8.08
N ASP A 60 1.59 -1.19 -7.35
CA ASP A 60 0.30 -1.57 -7.91
C ASP A 60 -0.65 -0.40 -8.09
N ILE A 61 -0.49 0.64 -7.28
CA ILE A 61 -1.28 1.86 -7.33
C ILE A 61 -0.75 2.77 -8.44
N GLU A 62 0.56 2.99 -8.49
CA GLU A 62 1.20 3.79 -9.55
C GLU A 62 0.96 3.20 -10.94
N LYS A 63 0.82 1.87 -11.05
CA LYS A 63 0.48 1.21 -12.31
C LYS A 63 -0.89 1.57 -12.90
N LYS A 64 -1.77 2.17 -12.10
CA LYS A 64 -3.16 2.49 -12.49
C LYS A 64 -3.34 3.95 -12.89
N THR A 65 -2.28 4.75 -12.86
CA THR A 65 -2.30 6.18 -13.21
C THR A 65 -1.91 6.44 -14.68
N TYR A 66 -1.84 5.40 -15.52
CA TYR A 66 -1.51 5.51 -16.96
C TYR A 66 -2.76 5.56 -17.86
#